data_AF-A0A973D6Z2-F1
#
_entry.id   AF-A0A973D6Z2-F1
#
_cell.length_a   1.000
_cell.length_b   1.000
_cell.length_c   1.000
_cell.angle_alpha   90.00
_cell.angle_beta   90.00
_cell.angle_gamma   90.00
#
_symmetry.space_group_name_H-M   'P 1'
#
loop_
_entity.id
_entity.type
_entity.pdbx_description
1 polymer ?
#
loop_
_entity_poly.entity_id
_entity_poly.type
_entity_poly.pdbx_seq_one_letter_code
_entity_poly.pdbx_strand_id
1 'polypeptide(L)'
;GHGHQVIDPEIDFNLILENKSDNVTASAAVVEAVEVTPENEGSFHFHGDPDDLPITALIIDAKDAKGATIIRSRIRRDDRLQVLDSLTELNELLAVVLRAKAILDANSLLVMVATALLLGLIVTLDIKVREREVRTLERIGAPRGFVARLLFTEVAIVVTTGGILAFFLAFGAIRFVADGPLMLP
;
A
#
# COMPACT_ATOMS: atom_id res chain seq x y z
N GLY A 1 -12.61 22.66 0.11
CA GLY A 1 -11.51 23.54 0.53
C GLY A 1 -10.23 22.83 0.20
N HIS A 2 -9.17 23.56 -0.09
CA HIS A 2 -7.85 22.99 -0.33
C HIS A 2 -6.86 23.67 0.61
N GLY A 3 -5.96 22.86 1.17
CA GLY A 3 -4.87 23.31 2.02
C GLY A 3 -3.68 23.67 1.15
N HIS A 4 -3.01 24.77 1.48
CA HIS A 4 -1.73 25.10 0.87
C HIS A 4 -0.58 24.68 1.77
N GLN A 5 0.43 24.08 1.17
CA GLN A 5 1.73 23.96 1.80
C GLN A 5 2.46 25.29 1.65
N VAL A 6 2.97 25.83 2.76
CA VAL A 6 3.85 27.00 2.74
C VAL A 6 5.22 26.53 2.24
N ILE A 7 5.72 27.17 1.18
CA ILE A 7 7.01 26.84 0.58
C ILE A 7 8.04 27.83 1.14
N ASP A 8 9.08 27.31 1.78
CA ASP A 8 10.19 28.13 2.26
C ASP A 8 11.29 28.19 1.19
N PRO A 9 11.59 29.35 0.59
CA PRO A 9 12.60 29.47 -0.46
C PRO A 9 14.02 29.07 -0.06
N GLU A 10 14.33 29.06 1.24
CA GLU A 10 15.65 28.67 1.73
C GLU A 10 15.79 27.15 1.90
N ILE A 11 14.66 26.44 2.05
CA ILE A 11 14.62 25.00 2.36
C ILE A 11 14.11 24.19 1.16
N ASP A 12 13.10 24.69 0.45
CA ASP A 12 12.30 23.98 -0.56
C ASP A 12 12.68 24.36 -2.00
N PHE A 13 13.94 24.71 -2.24
CA PHE A 13 14.43 25.19 -3.56
C PHE A 13 14.12 24.24 -4.73
N ASN A 14 13.98 22.93 -4.48
CA ASN A 14 13.63 21.93 -5.49
C ASN A 14 12.17 22.04 -5.98
N LEU A 15 11.31 22.68 -5.20
CA LEU A 15 9.89 22.86 -5.50
C LEU A 15 9.61 24.21 -6.17
N ILE A 16 10.63 25.03 -6.43
CA ILE A 16 10.49 26.41 -6.91
C ILE A 16 10.89 26.50 -8.38
N LEU A 17 9.97 26.99 -9.22
CA LEU A 17 10.23 27.28 -10.63
C LEU A 17 10.86 28.65 -10.83
N GLU A 18 10.44 29.64 -10.03
CA GLU A 18 10.93 31.02 -10.14
C GLU A 18 10.88 31.70 -8.77
N ASN A 19 11.96 32.39 -8.39
CA ASN A 19 12.03 33.17 -7.16
C ASN A 19 12.34 34.64 -7.51
N LYS A 20 11.35 35.51 -7.39
CA LYS A 20 11.47 36.97 -7.53
C LYS A 20 11.26 37.63 -6.18
N SER A 21 11.81 38.82 -6.00
CA SER A 21 11.80 39.57 -4.73
C SER A 21 10.42 39.72 -4.07
N ASP A 22 9.34 39.71 -4.86
CA ASP A 22 7.95 39.86 -4.36
C ASP A 22 7.07 38.63 -4.63
N ASN A 23 7.58 37.57 -5.27
CA ASN A 23 6.77 36.39 -5.59
C ASN A 23 7.61 35.13 -5.82
N VAL A 24 7.16 34.02 -5.27
CA VAL A 24 7.75 32.68 -5.44
C VAL A 24 6.77 31.82 -6.22
N THR A 25 7.17 31.40 -7.42
CA THR A 25 6.38 30.50 -8.27
C THR A 25 6.77 29.07 -7.96
N ALA A 26 5.81 28.32 -7.41
CA ALA A 26 5.96 26.91 -7.11
C ALA A 26 5.82 26.02 -8.35
N SER A 27 6.47 24.86 -8.33
CA SER A 27 6.36 23.82 -9.36
C SER A 27 5.12 22.95 -9.17
N ALA A 28 4.70 22.25 -10.23
CA ALA A 28 3.62 21.26 -10.17
C ALA A 28 3.97 20.01 -9.33
N ALA A 29 5.18 19.93 -8.78
CA ALA A 29 5.58 18.88 -7.86
C ALA A 29 5.13 19.16 -6.41
N VAL A 30 4.60 20.36 -6.12
CA VAL A 30 4.02 20.67 -4.80
C VAL A 30 2.74 19.87 -4.60
N VAL A 31 2.70 19.09 -3.53
CA VAL A 31 1.55 18.29 -3.15
C VAL A 31 0.55 19.15 -2.40
N GLU A 32 -0.71 19.18 -2.86
CA GLU A 32 -1.79 19.80 -2.11
C GLU A 32 -2.05 18.99 -0.84
N ALA A 33 -2.23 19.65 0.31
CA ALA A 33 -2.49 18.96 1.56
C ALA A 33 -3.86 18.25 1.49
N VAL A 34 -3.84 16.90 1.44
CA VAL A 34 -5.05 16.07 1.29
C VAL A 34 -5.69 15.74 2.65
N GLU A 35 -4.92 15.81 3.74
CA GLU A 35 -5.37 15.49 5.10
C GLU A 35 -5.37 16.74 5.99
N VAL A 36 -6.45 16.90 6.77
CA VAL A 36 -6.63 17.99 7.74
C VAL A 36 -6.14 17.53 9.11
N THR A 37 -5.13 18.20 9.65
CA THR A 37 -4.56 18.01 10.99
C THR A 37 -4.72 19.28 11.83
N PRO A 38 -4.64 19.21 13.18
CA PRO A 38 -4.70 20.41 14.02
C PRO A 38 -3.65 21.47 13.68
N GLU A 39 -2.51 21.06 13.11
CA GLU A 39 -1.41 21.95 12.75
C GLU A 39 -1.65 22.67 11.41
N ASN A 40 -2.41 22.07 10.49
CA ASN A 40 -2.61 22.60 9.15
C ASN A 40 -4.05 23.06 8.87
N GLU A 41 -4.99 22.91 9.81
CA GLU A 41 -6.40 23.24 9.61
C GLU A 41 -6.62 24.68 9.10
N GLY A 42 -5.79 25.63 9.57
CA GLY A 42 -5.85 27.03 9.17
C GLY A 42 -5.35 27.33 7.75
N SER A 43 -4.69 26.37 7.08
CA SER A 43 -4.25 26.53 5.69
C SER A 43 -5.32 26.17 4.67
N PHE A 44 -6.38 25.48 5.11
CA PHE A 44 -7.49 25.08 4.25
C PHE A 44 -8.45 26.25 4.05
N HIS A 45 -8.63 26.66 2.80
CA HIS A 45 -9.62 27.65 2.45
C HIS A 45 -10.58 27.09 1.40
N PHE A 46 -11.84 27.49 1.55
CA PHE A 46 -12.91 27.19 0.61
C PHE A 46 -13.06 28.37 -0.33
N HIS A 47 -13.17 28.10 -1.62
CA HIS A 47 -13.49 29.13 -2.60
C HIS A 47 -14.99 29.41 -2.53
N GLY A 48 -15.40 30.31 -1.64
CA GLY A 48 -16.79 30.72 -1.43
C GLY A 48 -17.00 31.25 -0.01
N ASP A 49 -18.00 32.10 0.17
CA ASP A 49 -18.42 32.54 1.50
C ASP A 49 -18.95 31.31 2.28
N PRO A 50 -18.41 30.97 3.46
CA PRO A 50 -18.92 29.87 4.28
C PRO A 50 -20.41 30.01 4.62
N ASP A 51 -20.91 31.24 4.73
CA ASP A 51 -22.33 31.50 4.99
C ASP A 51 -23.22 31.13 3.78
N ASP A 52 -22.63 31.07 2.58
CA ASP A 52 -23.29 30.62 1.34
C ASP A 52 -23.17 29.10 1.11
N LEU A 53 -22.38 28.37 1.92
CA LEU A 53 -22.05 26.95 1.74
C LEU A 53 -22.33 26.10 3.00
N PRO A 54 -23.56 26.09 3.55
CA PRO A 54 -23.84 25.31 4.75
C PRO A 54 -23.69 23.80 4.48
N ILE A 55 -22.81 23.14 5.24
CA ILE A 55 -22.74 21.66 5.26
C ILE A 55 -24.06 21.16 5.82
N THR A 56 -24.87 20.58 4.94
CA THR A 56 -26.21 20.08 5.29
C THR A 56 -26.26 18.57 5.12
N ALA A 57 -26.83 17.89 6.12
CA ALA A 57 -27.14 16.47 6.02
C ALA A 57 -28.60 16.31 5.56
N LEU A 58 -28.82 15.48 4.55
CA LEU A 58 -30.15 15.18 4.02
C LEU A 58 -30.45 13.69 4.19
N ILE A 59 -31.47 13.35 4.97
CA ILE A 59 -32.00 11.98 5.09
C ILE A 59 -33.16 11.86 4.11
N ILE A 60 -33.06 10.91 3.18
CA ILE A 60 -34.09 10.66 2.17
C ILE A 60 -34.71 9.29 2.47
N ASP A 61 -35.98 9.29 2.85
CA ASP A 61 -36.78 8.08 2.95
C ASP A 61 -37.45 7.78 1.59
N ALA A 62 -36.95 6.76 0.90
CA ALA A 62 -37.49 6.33 -0.38
C ALA A 62 -38.21 5.00 -0.24
N LYS A 63 -39.46 4.95 -0.73
CA LYS A 63 -40.33 3.77 -0.63
C LYS A 63 -39.75 2.50 -1.28
N ASP A 64 -38.99 2.66 -2.36
CA ASP A 64 -38.35 1.58 -3.10
C ASP A 64 -37.06 2.05 -3.81
N ALA A 65 -36.28 1.10 -4.33
CA ALA A 65 -35.02 1.37 -5.01
C ALA A 65 -35.20 2.31 -6.21
N LYS A 66 -36.30 2.17 -6.95
CA LYS A 66 -36.63 3.04 -8.09
C LYS A 66 -36.85 4.49 -7.63
N GLY A 67 -37.60 4.69 -6.55
CA GLY A 67 -37.84 5.98 -5.94
C GLY A 67 -36.55 6.62 -5.46
N ALA A 68 -35.67 5.84 -4.82
CA ALA A 68 -34.35 6.31 -4.40
C ALA A 68 -33.52 6.80 -5.59
N THR A 69 -33.48 6.04 -6.70
CA THR A 69 -32.77 6.43 -7.92
C THR A 69 -33.34 7.71 -8.55
N ILE A 70 -34.67 7.84 -8.60
CA ILE A 70 -35.33 9.04 -9.17
C ILE A 70 -35.02 10.27 -8.32
N ILE A 71 -35.14 10.18 -7.00
CA ILE A 71 -34.84 11.29 -6.09
C ILE A 71 -33.38 11.68 -6.21
N ARG A 72 -32.45 10.71 -6.20
CA ARG A 72 -31.02 10.94 -6.40
C ARG A 72 -30.73 11.66 -7.72
N SER A 73 -31.35 11.23 -8.81
CA SER A 73 -31.18 11.88 -10.12
C SER A 73 -31.74 13.31 -10.16
N ARG A 74 -32.82 13.61 -9.43
CA ARG A 74 -33.37 14.97 -9.37
C ARG A 74 -32.45 15.90 -8.60
N ILE A 75 -31.98 15.44 -7.44
CA ILE A 75 -31.07 16.20 -6.58
C ILE A 75 -29.74 16.47 -7.31
N ARG A 76 -29.18 15.47 -8.02
CA ARG A 76 -27.92 15.62 -8.76
C ARG A 76 -28.02 16.54 -9.99
N ARG A 77 -29.23 16.87 -10.44
CA ARG A 77 -29.48 17.80 -11.56
C ARG A 77 -29.77 19.23 -11.11
N ASP A 78 -29.88 19.46 -9.80
CA ASP A 78 -30.04 20.80 -9.27
C ASP A 78 -28.64 21.43 -9.15
N ASP A 79 -28.34 22.40 -10.00
CA ASP A 79 -27.03 23.08 -10.05
C ASP A 79 -26.69 23.82 -8.75
N ARG A 80 -27.68 23.99 -7.85
CA ARG A 80 -27.50 24.62 -6.54
C ARG A 80 -27.10 23.63 -5.44
N LEU A 81 -27.19 22.32 -5.69
CA LEU A 81 -26.99 21.29 -4.69
C LEU A 81 -25.85 20.34 -5.09
N GLN A 82 -24.78 20.33 -4.29
CA GLN A 82 -23.69 19.36 -4.44
C GLN A 82 -23.88 18.21 -3.44
N VAL A 83 -24.65 17.19 -3.83
CA VAL A 83 -24.91 16.02 -2.98
C VAL A 83 -23.91 14.91 -3.27
N LEU A 84 -23.07 14.63 -2.26
CA LEU A 84 -22.12 13.53 -2.24
C LEU A 84 -22.73 12.35 -1.48
N ASP A 85 -22.89 11.22 -2.16
CA ASP A 85 -23.23 9.96 -1.50
C ASP A 85 -21.93 9.37 -0.92
N SER A 86 -21.63 9.77 0.31
CA SER A 86 -20.35 9.53 0.99
C SER A 86 -19.91 8.06 0.94
N LEU A 87 -20.81 7.09 1.04
CA LEU A 87 -20.43 5.67 1.04
C LEU A 87 -20.25 5.12 -0.37
N THR A 88 -21.08 5.51 -1.33
CA THR A 88 -20.99 4.96 -2.70
C THR A 88 -19.75 5.48 -3.41
N GLU A 89 -19.50 6.79 -3.33
CA GLU A 89 -18.36 7.44 -3.99
C GLU A 89 -17.03 7.01 -3.35
N LEU A 90 -16.98 6.90 -2.01
CA LEU A 90 -15.80 6.36 -1.31
C LEU A 90 -15.52 4.91 -1.70
N ASN A 91 -16.56 4.08 -1.83
CA ASN A 91 -16.41 2.70 -2.29
C ASN A 91 -15.92 2.61 -3.73
N GLU A 92 -16.31 3.53 -4.60
CA GLU A 92 -15.85 3.58 -6.00
C GLU A 92 -14.37 3.96 -6.09
N LEU A 93 -13.92 4.95 -5.31
CA LEU A 93 -12.50 5.29 -5.18
C LEU A 93 -11.69 4.15 -4.57
N LEU A 94 -12.17 3.55 -3.46
CA LEU A 94 -11.53 2.41 -2.82
C LEU A 94 -11.51 1.17 -3.73
N ALA A 95 -12.50 0.99 -4.61
CA ALA A 95 -12.55 -0.15 -5.52
C ALA A 95 -11.33 -0.17 -6.46
N VAL A 96 -10.80 0.97 -6.87
CA VAL A 96 -9.58 1.04 -7.69
C VAL A 96 -8.36 0.56 -6.90
N VAL A 97 -8.19 1.06 -5.67
CA VAL A 97 -7.07 0.67 -4.78
C VAL A 97 -7.14 -0.82 -4.42
N LEU A 98 -8.33 -1.31 -4.09
CA LEU A 98 -8.56 -2.71 -3.76
C LEU A 98 -8.32 -3.65 -4.95
N ARG A 99 -8.64 -3.21 -6.18
CA ARG A 99 -8.30 -3.95 -7.41
C ARG A 99 -6.79 -4.03 -7.63
N ALA A 100 -6.06 -2.93 -7.45
CA ALA A 100 -4.60 -2.91 -7.57
C ALA A 100 -3.96 -3.86 -6.53
N LYS A 101 -4.45 -3.83 -5.28
CA LYS A 101 -4.04 -4.79 -4.25
C LYS A 101 -4.28 -6.24 -4.67
N ALA A 102 -5.44 -6.56 -5.23
CA ALA A 102 -5.75 -7.91 -5.66
C ALA A 102 -4.78 -8.44 -6.73
N ILE A 103 -4.34 -7.58 -7.66
CA ILE A 103 -3.33 -7.95 -8.68
C ILE A 103 -1.97 -8.22 -8.03
N LEU A 104 -1.55 -7.36 -7.10
CA LEU A 104 -0.30 -7.55 -6.36
C LEU A 104 -0.33 -8.84 -5.52
N ASP A 105 -1.43 -9.10 -4.81
CA ASP A 105 -1.63 -10.32 -4.02
C ASP A 105 -1.59 -11.57 -4.91
N ALA A 106 -2.21 -11.52 -6.10
CA ALA A 106 -2.16 -12.62 -7.07
C ALA A 106 -0.74 -12.87 -7.60
N ASN A 107 0.01 -11.81 -7.90
CA ASN A 107 1.40 -11.94 -8.32
C ASN A 107 2.29 -12.49 -7.19
N SER A 108 2.12 -11.98 -5.96
CA SER A 108 2.82 -12.50 -4.78
C SER A 108 2.52 -13.98 -4.56
N LEU A 109 1.27 -14.42 -4.74
CA LEU A 109 0.90 -15.83 -4.66
C LEU A 109 1.63 -16.67 -5.72
N LEU A 110 1.69 -16.18 -6.97
CA LEU A 110 2.41 -16.86 -8.05
C LEU A 110 3.90 -17.01 -7.74
N VAL A 111 4.54 -15.93 -7.26
CA VAL A 111 5.95 -15.95 -6.85
C VAL A 111 6.17 -16.93 -5.71
N MET A 112 5.31 -16.92 -4.67
CA MET A 112 5.40 -17.87 -3.55
C MET A 112 5.32 -19.32 -4.04
N VAL A 113 4.39 -19.63 -4.96
CA VAL A 113 4.27 -20.97 -5.54
C VAL A 113 5.53 -21.35 -6.31
N ALA A 114 6.05 -20.45 -7.15
CA ALA A 114 7.28 -20.69 -7.91
C ALA A 114 8.48 -20.93 -6.98
N THR A 115 8.64 -20.13 -5.93
CA THR A 115 9.71 -20.30 -4.93
C THR A 115 9.56 -21.62 -4.16
N ALA A 116 8.34 -22.02 -3.79
CA ALA A 116 8.10 -23.30 -3.13
C ALA A 116 8.45 -24.49 -4.04
N LEU A 117 8.10 -24.43 -5.32
CA LEU A 117 8.48 -25.44 -6.30
C LEU A 117 9.99 -25.51 -6.51
N LEU A 118 10.66 -24.36 -6.60
CA LEU A 118 12.12 -24.28 -6.69
C LEU A 118 12.79 -24.88 -5.44
N LEU A 119 12.31 -24.57 -4.25
CA LEU A 119 12.81 -25.14 -3.01
C LEU A 119 12.63 -26.67 -3.00
N GLY A 120 11.46 -27.16 -3.43
CA GLY A 120 11.21 -28.60 -3.59
C GLY A 120 12.17 -29.27 -4.57
N LEU A 121 12.49 -28.60 -5.68
CA LEU A 121 13.48 -29.08 -6.65
C LEU A 121 14.89 -29.15 -6.05
N ILE A 122 15.31 -28.10 -5.33
CA ILE A 122 16.61 -28.06 -4.66
C ILE A 122 16.72 -29.22 -3.67
N VAL A 123 15.72 -29.42 -2.80
CA VAL A 123 15.70 -30.53 -1.83
C VAL A 123 15.77 -31.88 -2.54
N THR A 124 15.01 -32.06 -3.63
CA THR A 124 15.03 -33.31 -4.40
C THR A 124 16.41 -33.57 -5.01
N LEU A 125 17.05 -32.52 -5.53
CA LEU A 125 18.39 -32.62 -6.11
C LEU A 125 19.44 -32.92 -5.04
N ASP A 126 19.37 -32.29 -3.88
CA ASP A 126 20.28 -32.54 -2.75
C ASP A 126 20.19 -34.00 -2.30
N ILE A 127 18.99 -34.56 -2.18
CA ILE A 127 18.79 -35.98 -1.88
C ILE A 127 19.46 -36.86 -2.95
N LYS A 128 19.25 -36.55 -4.23
CA LYS A 128 19.79 -37.33 -5.36
C LYS A 128 21.32 -37.29 -5.40
N VAL A 129 21.92 -36.14 -5.11
CA VAL A 129 23.39 -35.98 -5.07
C VAL A 129 23.99 -36.74 -3.88
N ARG A 130 23.30 -36.76 -2.73
CA ARG A 130 23.76 -37.40 -1.49
C ARG A 130 23.57 -38.92 -1.44
N GLU A 131 23.02 -39.57 -2.46
CA GLU A 131 22.85 -41.05 -2.49
C GLU A 131 24.14 -41.83 -2.18
N ARG A 132 25.30 -41.31 -2.60
CA ARG A 132 26.60 -41.95 -2.33
C ARG A 132 27.00 -41.83 -0.85
N GLU A 133 26.72 -40.68 -0.23
CA GLU A 133 26.95 -40.43 1.20
C GLU A 133 26.05 -41.34 2.04
N VAL A 134 24.77 -41.46 1.66
CA VAL A 134 23.80 -42.34 2.31
C VAL A 134 24.26 -43.80 2.34
N ARG A 135 24.70 -44.34 1.19
CA ARG A 135 25.25 -45.71 1.13
C ARG A 135 26.48 -45.91 2.01
N THR A 136 27.28 -44.86 2.19
CA THR A 136 28.48 -44.90 3.04
C THR A 136 28.08 -44.90 4.52
N LEU A 137 27.13 -44.05 4.90
CA LEU A 137 26.55 -44.00 6.25
C LEU A 137 25.93 -45.32 6.67
N GLU A 138 25.18 -45.98 5.78
CA GLU A 138 24.62 -47.31 6.03
C GLU A 138 25.71 -48.36 6.25
N ARG A 139 26.81 -48.31 5.48
CA ARG A 139 27.94 -49.25 5.62
C ARG A 139 28.71 -49.09 6.93
N ILE A 140 28.75 -47.90 7.50
CA ILE A 140 29.37 -47.64 8.82
C ILE A 140 28.38 -47.82 9.99
N GLY A 141 27.18 -48.34 9.73
CA GLY A 141 26.22 -48.75 10.76
C GLY A 141 25.24 -47.66 11.21
N ALA A 142 24.98 -46.64 10.38
CA ALA A 142 24.02 -45.59 10.72
C ALA A 142 22.59 -46.16 10.96
N PRO A 143 21.87 -45.67 11.99
CA PRO A 143 20.52 -46.13 12.29
C PRO A 143 19.50 -45.70 11.23
N ARG A 144 18.46 -46.52 11.03
CA ARG A 144 17.37 -46.25 10.06
C ARG A 144 16.69 -44.91 10.39
N GLY A 145 16.60 -44.02 9.40
CA GLY A 145 16.02 -42.68 9.56
C GLY A 145 17.01 -41.57 9.94
N PHE A 146 18.29 -41.88 10.18
CA PHE A 146 19.33 -40.86 10.41
C PHE A 146 19.42 -39.85 9.27
N VAL A 147 19.42 -40.33 8.02
CA VAL A 147 19.48 -39.49 6.81
C VAL A 147 18.28 -38.57 6.68
N ALA A 148 17.06 -39.08 6.94
CA ALA A 148 15.85 -38.26 6.89
C ALA A 148 15.90 -37.14 7.93
N ARG A 149 16.40 -37.43 9.13
CA ARG A 149 16.55 -36.44 10.20
C ARG A 149 17.61 -35.39 9.86
N LEU A 150 18.72 -35.81 9.25
CA LEU A 150 19.78 -34.91 8.77
C LEU A 150 19.26 -33.94 7.71
N LEU A 151 18.58 -34.45 6.69
CA LEU A 151 17.96 -33.64 5.62
C LEU A 151 16.91 -32.68 6.17
N PHE A 152 16.07 -33.15 7.09
CA PHE A 152 15.08 -32.29 7.73
C PHE A 152 15.75 -31.16 8.51
N THR A 153 16.84 -31.43 9.25
CA THR A 153 17.58 -30.38 9.96
C THR A 153 18.24 -29.39 9.02
N GLU A 154 18.80 -29.84 7.89
CA GLU A 154 19.40 -28.96 6.87
C GLU A 154 18.35 -28.02 6.27
N VAL A 155 17.22 -28.57 5.81
CA VAL A 155 16.11 -27.77 5.26
C VAL A 155 15.54 -26.82 6.32
N ALA A 156 15.35 -27.28 7.56
CA ALA A 156 14.85 -26.44 8.64
C ALA A 156 15.79 -25.26 8.92
N ILE A 157 17.11 -25.48 8.94
CA ILE A 157 18.10 -24.41 9.14
C ILE A 157 18.04 -23.41 7.98
N VAL A 158 18.02 -23.88 6.73
CA VAL A 158 17.98 -23.00 5.55
C VAL A 158 16.70 -22.17 5.52
N VAL A 159 15.53 -22.79 5.71
CA VAL A 159 14.23 -22.10 5.70
C VAL A 159 14.12 -21.11 6.86
N THR A 160 14.55 -21.50 8.07
CA THR A 160 14.49 -20.62 9.25
C THR A 160 15.43 -19.43 9.09
N THR A 161 16.68 -19.67 8.68
CA THR A 161 17.66 -18.59 8.48
C THR A 161 17.24 -17.65 7.36
N GLY A 162 16.77 -18.20 6.23
CA GLY A 162 16.22 -17.43 5.13
C GLY A 162 15.00 -16.60 5.53
N GLY A 163 14.08 -17.18 6.31
CA GLY A 163 12.92 -16.49 6.84
C GLY A 163 13.27 -15.34 7.78
N ILE A 164 14.23 -15.54 8.68
CA ILE A 164 14.75 -14.49 9.57
C ILE A 164 15.37 -13.34 8.76
N LEU A 165 16.23 -13.66 7.79
CA LEU A 165 16.87 -12.67 6.92
C LEU A 165 15.82 -11.89 6.11
N ALA A 166 14.86 -12.60 5.52
CA ALA A 166 13.78 -11.99 4.75
C ALA A 166 12.93 -11.05 5.63
N PHE A 167 12.61 -11.45 6.86
CA PHE A 167 11.88 -10.62 7.81
C PHE A 167 12.64 -9.33 8.13
N PHE A 168 13.92 -9.41 8.48
CA PHE A 168 14.73 -8.23 8.80
C PHE A 168 14.92 -7.30 7.60
N LEU A 169 15.11 -7.86 6.40
CA LEU A 169 15.20 -7.07 5.16
C LEU A 169 13.88 -6.38 4.84
N ALA A 170 12.75 -7.09 4.94
CA ALA A 170 11.43 -6.51 4.71
C ALA A 170 11.12 -5.42 5.74
N PHE A 171 11.39 -5.68 7.03
CA PHE A 171 11.22 -4.70 8.09
C PHE A 171 12.08 -3.45 7.89
N GLY A 172 13.36 -3.65 7.54
CA GLY A 172 14.29 -2.57 7.23
C GLY A 172 13.86 -1.76 6.01
N ALA A 173 13.38 -2.43 4.96
CA ALA A 173 12.84 -1.76 3.76
C ALA A 173 11.58 -0.95 4.07
N ILE A 174 10.65 -1.49 4.85
CA ILE A 174 9.43 -0.77 5.26
C ILE A 174 9.80 0.45 6.10
N ARG A 175 10.67 0.30 7.10
CA ARG A 175 11.18 1.41 7.90
C ARG A 175 11.90 2.44 7.03
N PHE A 176 12.75 2.02 6.10
CA PHE A 176 13.44 2.92 5.19
C PHE A 176 12.49 3.67 4.26
N VAL A 177 11.39 3.06 3.82
CA VAL A 177 10.37 3.76 3.00
C VAL A 177 9.53 4.70 3.87
N ALA A 178 9.22 4.32 5.12
CA ALA A 178 8.45 5.14 6.05
C ALA A 178 9.26 6.32 6.62
N ASP A 179 10.54 6.11 6.93
CA ASP A 179 11.44 7.07 7.56
C ASP A 179 12.37 7.77 6.53
N GLY A 180 12.40 7.29 5.29
CA GLY A 180 13.23 7.83 4.21
C GLY A 180 12.56 8.96 3.44
N PRO A 181 13.33 9.68 2.61
CA PRO A 181 12.90 10.92 1.93
C PRO A 181 11.81 10.72 0.86
N LEU A 182 11.22 9.52 0.74
CA LEU A 182 9.96 9.31 0.00
C LEU A 182 8.72 9.72 0.81
N MET A 183 8.90 9.99 2.10
CA MET A 183 8.05 10.83 2.93
C MET A 183 8.75 12.18 3.17
N LEU A 184 9.30 12.78 2.13
CA LEU A 184 9.36 14.24 2.04
C LEU A 184 8.16 14.67 1.19
N PRO A 185 7.47 15.73 1.62
CA PRO A 185 6.11 16.11 1.19
C PRO A 185 5.97 16.29 -0.32
#